data_AF-A0AAV0J4Q1-F1
#
_entry.id   AF-A0AAV0J4Q1-F1
#
_cell.length_a   1.000
_cell.length_b   1.000
_cell.length_c   1.000
_cell.angle_alpha   90.00
_cell.angle_beta   90.00
_cell.angle_gamma   90.00
#
_symmetry.space_group_name_H-M   'P 1'
#
loop_
_entity.id
_entity.type
_entity.pdbx_description
1 polymer ?
#
loop_
_entity_poly.entity_id
_entity_poly.type
_entity_poly.pdbx_seq_one_letter_code
_entity_poly.pdbx_strand_id
1 'polypeptide(L)'
;MIVHHSFNTSFPCLLLGSRSHLAISIGSKRSYSEDVAHLPEIKDPDVLCAFKDLMTASWDELDATVVHDVKNALSKNTNDKSGQEILKNIFRSSKAVEEFSGMVISLKMELDDSIGMTGEDVQPLTDDYAKGIRMFFEWYSAYLESFGPDDAYLRKKVEMELGSKMIFLKMRCAGLGSEWGKVL
;
A
#
# COMPACT_ATOMS: atom_id res chain seq x y z
N MET A 1 -34.84 30.11 -31.45
CA MET A 1 -34.42 28.97 -32.31
C MET A 1 -32.96 28.71 -31.99
N ILE A 2 -32.44 27.58 -31.51
CA ILE A 2 -32.92 26.29 -31.00
C ILE A 2 -31.85 25.84 -29.97
N VAL A 3 -32.30 25.16 -28.92
CA VAL A 3 -31.51 24.51 -27.84
C VAL A 3 -31.06 23.11 -28.32
N HIS A 4 -30.00 22.51 -27.76
CA HIS A 4 -29.86 21.07 -27.38
C HIS A 4 -28.42 20.84 -26.83
N HIS A 5 -28.23 20.44 -25.55
CA HIS A 5 -28.07 19.06 -25.03
C HIS A 5 -26.93 18.26 -25.72
N SER A 6 -26.09 17.40 -25.14
CA SER A 6 -25.73 16.90 -23.80
C SER A 6 -24.61 15.84 -24.01
N PHE A 7 -23.83 15.53 -22.97
CA PHE A 7 -23.19 14.24 -22.59
C PHE A 7 -22.88 13.16 -23.65
N ASN A 8 -21.68 12.54 -23.63
CA ASN A 8 -21.40 11.27 -22.90
C ASN A 8 -20.05 10.60 -23.30
N THR A 9 -19.36 10.06 -22.28
CA THR A 9 -18.43 8.90 -22.18
C THR A 9 -17.78 8.28 -23.42
N SER A 10 -16.46 7.99 -23.35
CA SER A 10 -15.94 6.60 -23.27
C SER A 10 -14.40 6.55 -23.15
N PHE A 11 -13.89 5.79 -22.17
CA PHE A 11 -12.52 5.29 -22.11
C PHE A 11 -12.34 4.12 -23.10
N PRO A 12 -11.14 3.93 -23.69
CA PRO A 12 -10.68 2.60 -24.04
C PRO A 12 -9.39 2.21 -23.31
N CYS A 13 -9.51 1.14 -22.51
CA CYS A 13 -8.43 0.29 -22.03
C CYS A 13 -7.81 -0.45 -23.24
N LEU A 14 -6.53 -0.25 -23.52
CA LEU A 14 -5.83 -0.93 -24.62
C LEU A 14 -4.86 -2.00 -24.10
N LEU A 15 -5.14 -3.23 -24.54
CA LEU A 15 -4.28 -4.40 -24.51
C LEU A 15 -3.13 -4.28 -25.52
N LEU A 16 -1.93 -4.70 -25.13
CA LEU A 16 -0.82 -5.06 -26.02
C LEU A 16 0.03 -6.08 -25.23
N GLY A 17 0.43 -7.26 -25.70
CA GLY A 17 0.71 -7.77 -27.04
C GLY A 17 2.07 -8.47 -26.97
N SER A 18 2.09 -9.80 -27.08
CA SER A 18 3.21 -10.70 -26.77
C SER A 18 4.40 -10.63 -27.76
N ARG A 19 5.64 -10.88 -27.28
CA ARG A 19 6.73 -11.59 -28.02
C ARG A 19 7.91 -11.98 -27.09
N SER A 20 8.33 -13.25 -27.17
CA SER A 20 9.36 -13.91 -26.34
C SER A 20 10.81 -13.63 -26.73
N HIS A 21 11.74 -13.68 -25.77
CA HIS A 21 13.12 -14.16 -25.96
C HIS A 21 13.65 -14.82 -24.65
N LEU A 22 14.44 -15.87 -24.80
CA LEU A 22 14.86 -16.85 -23.79
C LEU A 22 15.65 -16.24 -22.61
N ALA A 23 15.23 -16.54 -21.38
CA ALA A 23 16.04 -16.37 -20.17
C ALA A 23 15.77 -17.53 -19.20
N ILE A 24 16.81 -18.31 -18.86
CA ILE A 24 16.76 -19.28 -17.76
C ILE A 24 16.80 -18.46 -16.48
N SER A 25 15.62 -18.19 -15.92
CA SER A 25 15.47 -17.66 -14.57
C SER A 25 15.27 -18.85 -13.63
N ILE A 26 16.24 -19.11 -12.74
CA ILE A 26 15.97 -19.78 -11.46
C ILE A 26 15.19 -18.74 -10.63
N GLY A 27 13.93 -18.55 -11.01
CA GLY A 27 12.95 -17.84 -10.23
C GLY A 27 12.30 -18.88 -9.35
N SER A 28 12.54 -18.82 -8.04
CA SER A 28 11.58 -19.36 -7.08
C SER A 28 10.22 -18.90 -7.56
N LYS A 29 9.32 -19.84 -7.90
CA LYS A 29 7.92 -19.51 -8.16
C LYS A 29 7.45 -18.81 -6.89
N ARG A 30 7.41 -17.48 -6.92
CA ARG A 30 6.55 -16.72 -6.01
C ARG A 30 5.17 -17.22 -6.37
N SER A 31 4.68 -18.16 -5.58
CA SER A 31 3.28 -18.53 -5.57
C SER A 31 2.55 -17.23 -5.30
N TYR A 32 2.06 -16.58 -6.35
CA TYR A 32 0.98 -15.62 -6.17
C TYR A 32 -0.15 -16.48 -5.62
N SER A 33 -0.35 -16.41 -4.31
CA SER A 33 -1.58 -16.91 -3.72
C SER A 33 -2.67 -16.08 -4.38
N GLU A 34 -3.40 -16.72 -5.27
CA GLU A 34 -4.56 -16.18 -5.98
C GLU A 34 -5.72 -16.10 -4.98
N ASP A 35 -5.47 -15.49 -3.83
CA ASP A 35 -6.52 -15.05 -2.94
C ASP A 35 -7.06 -13.77 -3.59
N VAL A 36 -8.01 -13.95 -4.50
CA VAL A 36 -8.80 -12.88 -5.09
C VAL A 36 -9.66 -12.36 -3.95
N ALA A 37 -9.07 -11.51 -3.11
CA ALA A 37 -9.79 -10.86 -2.03
C ALA A 37 -11.01 -10.17 -2.63
N HIS A 38 -12.20 -10.65 -2.27
CA HIS A 38 -13.44 -10.12 -2.80
C HIS A 38 -13.55 -8.65 -2.40
N LEU A 39 -13.75 -7.77 -3.38
CA LEU A 39 -14.04 -6.38 -3.09
C LEU A 39 -15.42 -6.29 -2.41
N PRO A 40 -15.57 -5.41 -1.41
CA PRO A 40 -16.83 -5.25 -0.72
C PRO A 40 -17.91 -4.68 -1.65
N GLU A 41 -19.17 -5.03 -1.39
CA GLU A 41 -20.31 -4.49 -2.12
C GLU A 41 -20.62 -3.06 -1.64
N ILE A 42 -20.50 -2.09 -2.53
CA ILE A 42 -20.87 -0.68 -2.30
C ILE A 42 -21.94 -0.31 -3.33
N LYS A 43 -23.08 0.19 -2.85
CA LYS A 43 -24.28 0.46 -3.65
C LYS A 43 -24.37 1.91 -4.08
N ASP A 44 -23.91 2.82 -3.22
CA ASP A 44 -23.89 4.25 -3.55
C ASP A 44 -22.80 4.52 -4.60
N PRO A 45 -23.16 5.07 -5.78
CA PRO A 45 -22.22 5.23 -6.88
C PRO A 45 -21.11 6.23 -6.57
N ASP A 46 -21.38 7.27 -5.78
CA ASP A 46 -20.38 8.28 -5.40
C ASP A 46 -19.38 7.68 -4.41
N VAL A 47 -19.88 6.90 -3.44
CA VAL A 47 -19.04 6.16 -2.48
C VAL A 47 -18.19 5.11 -3.21
N LEU A 48 -18.77 4.38 -4.17
CA LEU A 48 -18.06 3.37 -4.96
C LEU A 48 -16.97 4.00 -5.84
N CYS A 49 -17.23 5.18 -6.43
CA CYS A 49 -16.23 5.91 -7.21
C CYS A 49 -15.04 6.28 -6.33
N ALA A 50 -15.29 6.97 -5.22
CA ALA A 50 -14.25 7.37 -4.28
C ALA A 50 -13.46 6.18 -3.71
N PHE A 51 -14.14 5.07 -3.42
CA PHE A 51 -13.51 3.82 -3.02
C PHE A 51 -12.52 3.31 -4.08
N LYS A 52 -12.95 3.26 -5.35
CA LYS A 52 -12.11 2.74 -6.45
C LYS A 52 -10.92 3.64 -6.71
N ASP A 53 -11.13 4.95 -6.71
CA ASP A 53 -10.07 5.93 -6.91
C ASP A 53 -9.02 5.82 -5.80
N LEU A 54 -9.46 5.72 -4.54
CA LEU A 54 -8.57 5.53 -3.40
C LEU A 54 -7.83 4.18 -3.43
N MET A 55 -8.49 3.08 -3.80
CA MET A 55 -7.84 1.77 -3.91
C MET A 55 -6.81 1.69 -5.06
N THR A 56 -7.00 2.50 -6.10
CA THR A 56 -6.11 2.56 -7.27
C THR A 56 -4.95 3.53 -7.06
N ALA A 57 -5.13 4.56 -6.24
CA ALA A 57 -4.06 5.47 -5.86
C ALA A 57 -2.92 4.75 -5.12
N SER A 58 -1.70 5.30 -5.26
CA SER A 58 -0.61 4.99 -4.33
C SER A 58 -0.92 5.65 -2.99
N TRP A 59 -0.57 4.97 -1.90
CA TRP A 59 -0.73 5.50 -0.54
C TRP A 59 0.59 6.03 0.04
N ASP A 60 1.64 6.13 -0.78
CA ASP A 60 2.89 6.78 -0.38
C ASP A 60 2.70 8.28 -0.10
N GLU A 61 1.91 8.94 -0.96
CA GLU A 61 1.47 10.32 -0.81
C GLU A 61 0.09 10.44 -1.46
N LEU A 62 -0.93 10.76 -0.66
CA LEU A 62 -2.31 10.79 -1.15
C LEU A 62 -2.59 12.10 -1.88
N ASP A 63 -2.95 11.99 -3.16
CA ASP A 63 -3.32 13.15 -3.98
C ASP A 63 -4.48 13.93 -3.33
N ALA A 64 -4.35 15.25 -3.28
CA ALA A 64 -5.33 16.14 -2.67
C ALA A 64 -6.73 16.02 -3.32
N THR A 65 -6.81 15.70 -4.62
CA THR A 65 -8.06 15.45 -5.35
C THR A 65 -8.74 14.18 -4.86
N VAL A 66 -8.00 13.07 -4.71
CA VAL A 66 -8.51 11.81 -4.16
C VAL A 66 -9.00 12.02 -2.72
N VAL A 67 -8.22 12.72 -1.90
CA VAL A 67 -8.62 13.05 -0.51
C VAL A 67 -9.89 13.91 -0.49
N HIS A 68 -10.00 14.89 -1.37
CA HIS A 68 -11.18 15.74 -1.48
C HIS A 68 -12.41 14.92 -1.86
N ASP A 69 -12.30 14.06 -2.86
CA ASP A 69 -13.42 13.29 -3.40
C ASP A 69 -13.92 12.24 -2.39
N VAL A 70 -13.00 11.61 -1.66
CA VAL A 70 -13.34 10.72 -0.53
C VAL A 70 -14.08 11.49 0.57
N LYS A 71 -13.59 12.67 0.98
CA LYS A 71 -14.26 13.49 2.00
C LYS A 71 -15.64 13.95 1.53
N ASN A 72 -15.78 14.33 0.27
CA ASN A 72 -17.04 14.73 -0.32
C ASN A 72 -18.03 13.55 -0.31
N ALA A 73 -17.63 12.36 -0.76
CA ALA A 73 -18.46 11.16 -0.72
C ALA A 73 -18.87 10.77 0.71
N LEU A 74 -17.98 10.92 1.70
CA LEU A 74 -18.29 10.67 3.11
C LEU A 74 -19.22 11.71 3.74
N SER A 75 -19.26 12.94 3.21
CA SER A 75 -20.14 14.01 3.71
C SER A 75 -21.59 13.88 3.25
N LYS A 76 -21.84 13.13 2.16
CA LYS A 76 -23.17 12.95 1.58
C LYS A 76 -24.05 12.09 2.50
N ASN A 77 -25.34 12.40 2.56
CA ASN A 77 -26.30 11.52 3.21
C ASN A 77 -26.79 10.46 2.21
N THR A 78 -26.32 9.23 2.38
CA THR A 78 -26.79 8.07 1.60
C THR A 78 -27.42 7.02 2.50
N ASN A 79 -28.29 6.18 1.91
CA ASN A 79 -28.85 5.01 2.57
C ASN A 79 -27.85 3.86 2.67
N ASP A 80 -26.76 3.90 1.89
CA ASP A 80 -25.69 2.90 1.93
C ASP A 80 -24.69 3.18 3.06
N LYS A 81 -25.15 3.02 4.31
CA LYS A 81 -24.30 3.25 5.50
C LYS A 81 -23.13 2.26 5.59
N SER A 82 -23.32 1.04 5.09
CA SER A 82 -22.26 0.03 5.02
C SER A 82 -21.14 0.47 4.08
N GLY A 83 -21.50 0.91 2.86
CA GLY A 83 -20.52 1.44 1.91
C GLY A 83 -19.76 2.65 2.44
N GLN A 84 -20.43 3.56 3.15
CA GLN A 84 -19.74 4.71 3.78
C GLN A 84 -18.73 4.28 4.85
N GLU A 85 -19.06 3.29 5.69
CA GLU A 85 -18.12 2.81 6.71
C GLU A 85 -16.93 2.08 6.07
N ILE A 86 -17.15 1.32 5.00
CA ILE A 86 -16.07 0.72 4.19
C ILE A 86 -15.12 1.80 3.67
N LEU A 87 -15.65 2.83 3.00
CA LEU A 87 -14.83 3.94 2.46
C LEU A 87 -14.04 4.65 3.56
N LYS A 88 -14.67 4.88 4.71
CA LYS A 88 -14.05 5.54 5.87
C LYS A 88 -12.92 4.69 6.46
N ASN A 89 -13.09 3.38 6.55
CA ASN A 89 -12.06 2.47 7.07
C ASN A 89 -10.85 2.44 6.14
N ILE A 90 -11.07 2.36 4.82
CA ILE A 90 -9.98 2.40 3.84
C ILE A 90 -9.27 3.74 3.88
N PHE A 91 -10.01 4.85 3.99
CA PHE A 91 -9.40 6.17 4.09
C PHE A 91 -8.56 6.36 5.37
N ARG A 92 -8.99 5.77 6.49
CA ARG A 92 -8.17 5.72 7.71
C ARG A 92 -6.90 4.89 7.50
N SER A 93 -7.03 3.72 6.88
CA SER A 93 -5.88 2.86 6.61
C SER A 93 -4.91 3.49 5.62
N SER A 94 -5.39 4.18 4.58
CA SER A 94 -4.53 4.87 3.62
C SER A 94 -3.74 6.00 4.28
N LYS A 95 -4.37 6.76 5.18
CA LYS A 95 -3.71 7.78 6.00
C LYS A 95 -2.65 7.20 6.93
N ALA A 96 -2.96 6.07 7.58
CA ALA A 96 -2.00 5.39 8.45
C ALA A 96 -0.80 4.84 7.66
N VAL A 97 -1.04 4.32 6.45
CA VAL A 97 0.01 3.84 5.55
C VAL A 97 0.89 5.00 5.06
N GLU A 98 0.32 6.13 4.65
CA GLU A 98 1.05 7.34 4.25
C GLU A 98 2.02 7.80 5.36
N GLU A 99 1.53 7.91 6.60
CA GLU A 99 2.34 8.30 7.76
C GLU A 99 3.44 7.27 8.07
N PHE A 100 3.09 5.98 8.08
CA PHE A 100 4.03 4.91 8.37
C PHE A 100 5.13 4.80 7.30
N SER A 101 4.77 4.92 6.02
CA SER A 101 5.71 4.99 4.91
C SER A 101 6.69 6.15 5.09
N GLY A 102 6.20 7.34 5.47
CA GLY A 102 7.04 8.49 5.76
C GLY A 102 8.05 8.23 6.87
N MET A 103 7.64 7.55 7.95
CA MET A 103 8.54 7.17 9.04
C MET A 103 9.62 6.17 8.59
N VAL A 104 9.25 5.14 7.80
CA VAL A 104 10.20 4.16 7.26
C VAL A 104 11.24 4.82 6.36
N ILE A 105 10.80 5.73 5.48
CA ILE A 105 11.70 6.47 4.58
C ILE A 105 12.61 7.41 5.37
N SER A 106 12.11 8.06 6.41
CA SER A 106 12.91 8.93 7.28
C SER A 106 14.02 8.13 7.99
N LEU A 107 13.68 6.97 8.57
CA LEU A 107 14.67 6.08 9.18
C LEU A 107 15.69 5.59 8.15
N LYS A 108 15.25 5.24 6.92
CA LYS A 108 16.16 4.86 5.85
C LYS A 108 17.15 5.98 5.54
N MET A 109 16.69 7.23 5.41
CA MET A 109 17.57 8.37 5.13
C MET A 109 18.59 8.57 6.25
N GLU A 110 18.16 8.50 7.51
CA GLU A 110 19.04 8.62 8.67
C GLU A 110 20.11 7.50 8.72
N LEU A 111 19.73 6.26 8.34
CA LEU A 111 20.66 5.15 8.19
C LEU A 111 21.63 5.38 7.02
N ASP A 112 21.15 5.82 5.87
CA ASP A 112 21.97 6.13 4.71
C ASP A 112 23.04 7.20 5.05
N ASP A 113 22.67 8.21 5.84
CA ASP A 113 23.56 9.29 6.29
C ASP A 113 24.54 8.86 7.40
N SER A 114 24.09 8.01 8.33
CA SER A 114 24.88 7.63 9.51
C SER A 114 25.88 6.51 9.24
N ILE A 115 25.45 5.49 8.48
CA ILE A 115 26.24 4.27 8.26
C ILE A 115 26.59 4.03 6.79
N GLY A 116 26.20 4.95 5.90
CA GLY A 116 26.46 4.87 4.47
C GLY A 116 25.40 4.08 3.69
N MET A 117 25.32 4.34 2.38
CA MET A 117 24.49 3.56 1.46
C MET A 117 25.03 2.13 1.32
N THR A 118 24.12 1.15 1.19
CA THR A 118 24.42 -0.29 1.07
C THR A 118 25.61 -0.57 0.14
N GLY A 119 26.61 -1.36 0.57
CA GLY A 119 27.84 -1.62 -0.22
C GLY A 119 29.01 -2.10 0.63
N GLU A 120 30.24 -1.99 0.10
CA GLU A 120 31.47 -2.50 0.73
C GLU A 120 31.98 -1.62 1.91
N ASP A 121 31.49 -0.39 2.05
CA ASP A 121 31.95 0.60 3.06
C ASP A 121 30.89 0.97 4.13
N VAL A 122 29.91 0.10 4.35
CA VAL A 122 28.81 0.34 5.32
C VAL A 122 29.32 0.15 6.76
N GLN A 123 29.11 1.15 7.61
CA GLN A 123 29.40 1.02 9.04
C GLN A 123 28.46 0.00 9.71
N PRO A 124 28.91 -0.69 10.77
CA PRO A 124 28.04 -1.59 11.51
C PRO A 124 26.78 -0.88 12.03
N LEU A 125 25.65 -1.59 11.98
CA LEU A 125 24.40 -1.11 12.55
C LEU A 125 24.53 -1.02 14.07
N THR A 126 24.18 0.12 14.67
CA THR A 126 24.14 0.26 16.13
C THR A 126 22.93 -0.46 16.72
N ASP A 127 23.00 -0.81 18.00
CA ASP A 127 21.91 -1.48 18.70
C ASP A 127 20.61 -0.65 18.70
N ASP A 128 20.72 0.67 18.78
CA ASP A 128 19.57 1.59 18.74
C ASP A 128 18.86 1.53 17.39
N TYR A 129 19.62 1.56 16.28
CA TYR A 129 19.05 1.42 14.95
C TYR A 129 18.46 0.03 14.71
N ALA A 130 19.13 -1.02 15.17
CA ALA A 130 18.61 -2.38 15.10
C ALA A 130 17.26 -2.48 15.84
N LYS A 131 17.19 -1.96 17.07
CA LYS A 131 15.95 -1.91 17.86
C LYS A 131 14.85 -1.11 17.15
N GLY A 132 15.18 0.04 16.56
CA GLY A 132 14.24 0.83 15.78
C GLY A 132 13.66 0.04 14.61
N ILE A 133 14.51 -0.57 13.79
CA ILE A 133 14.08 -1.41 12.66
C ILE A 133 13.17 -2.54 13.13
N ARG A 134 13.52 -3.22 14.22
CA ARG A 134 12.68 -4.28 14.80
C ARG A 134 11.29 -3.77 15.18
N MET A 135 11.20 -2.60 15.82
CA MET A 135 9.91 -2.01 16.19
C MET A 135 9.04 -1.75 14.97
N PHE A 136 9.60 -1.28 13.85
CA PHE A 136 8.84 -1.12 12.60
C PHE A 136 8.29 -2.46 12.07
N PHE A 137 9.07 -3.54 12.09
CA PHE A 137 8.59 -4.86 11.69
C PHE A 137 7.48 -5.39 12.61
N GLU A 138 7.61 -5.18 13.92
CA GLU A 138 6.60 -5.57 14.91
C GLU A 138 5.30 -4.78 14.71
N TRP A 139 5.37 -3.46 14.51
CA TRP A 139 4.19 -2.63 14.23
C TRP A 139 3.52 -2.98 12.90
N TYR A 140 4.32 -3.21 11.85
CA TYR A 140 3.81 -3.64 10.55
C TYR A 140 3.06 -4.98 10.67
N SER A 141 3.65 -5.96 11.34
CA SER A 141 3.04 -7.28 11.55
C SER A 141 1.77 -7.18 12.38
N ALA A 142 1.81 -6.47 13.51
CA ALA A 142 0.64 -6.26 14.37
C ALA A 142 -0.50 -5.53 13.62
N TYR A 143 -0.17 -4.58 12.75
CA TYR A 143 -1.17 -3.90 11.95
C TYR A 143 -1.80 -4.84 10.91
N LEU A 144 -1.00 -5.64 10.19
CA LEU A 144 -1.52 -6.64 9.25
C LEU A 144 -2.36 -7.73 9.92
N GLU A 145 -2.03 -8.11 11.15
CA GLU A 145 -2.78 -9.08 11.95
C GLU A 145 -4.07 -8.51 12.54
N SER A 146 -4.20 -7.18 12.61
CA SER A 146 -5.41 -6.52 13.12
C SER A 146 -6.61 -6.61 12.17
N PHE A 147 -6.38 -6.91 10.89
CA PHE A 147 -7.45 -7.03 9.90
C PHE A 147 -8.19 -8.36 10.03
N GLY A 148 -9.52 -8.27 10.09
CA GLY A 148 -10.39 -9.44 10.11
C GLY A 148 -10.47 -10.14 8.74
N PRO A 149 -11.15 -11.30 8.68
CA PRO A 149 -11.31 -12.06 7.44
C PRO A 149 -12.06 -11.26 6.35
N ASP A 150 -13.01 -10.40 6.73
CA ASP A 150 -13.80 -9.58 5.80
C ASP A 150 -12.99 -8.41 5.21
N ASP A 151 -11.86 -8.06 5.82
CA ASP A 151 -10.97 -6.97 5.40
C ASP A 151 -9.75 -7.47 4.61
N ALA A 152 -9.79 -8.71 4.11
CA ALA A 152 -8.68 -9.30 3.36
C ALA A 152 -8.21 -8.44 2.18
N TYR A 153 -9.15 -7.75 1.50
CA TYR A 153 -8.83 -6.84 0.39
C TYR A 153 -8.00 -5.63 0.86
N LEU A 154 -8.33 -5.10 2.04
CA LEU A 154 -7.66 -3.96 2.65
C LEU A 154 -6.30 -4.37 3.21
N ARG A 155 -6.24 -5.50 3.92
CA ARG A 155 -4.98 -6.11 4.39
C ARG A 155 -4.01 -6.30 3.24
N LYS A 156 -4.46 -6.86 2.11
CA LYS A 156 -3.63 -7.08 0.91
C LYS A 156 -3.13 -5.77 0.30
N LYS A 157 -3.96 -4.72 0.29
CA LYS A 157 -3.53 -3.39 -0.17
C LYS A 157 -2.48 -2.79 0.76
N VAL A 158 -2.68 -2.85 2.08
CA VAL A 158 -1.69 -2.39 3.08
C VAL A 158 -0.36 -3.14 2.94
N GLU A 159 -0.42 -4.47 2.83
CA GLU A 159 0.76 -5.32 2.63
C GLU A 159 1.51 -4.95 1.35
N MET A 160 0.80 -4.61 0.27
CA MET A 160 1.40 -4.21 -1.00
C MET A 160 2.10 -2.84 -0.90
N GLU A 161 1.43 -1.83 -0.34
CA GLU A 161 1.97 -0.48 -0.22
C GLU A 161 3.20 -0.46 0.70
N LEU A 162 3.06 -1.02 1.91
CA LEU A 162 4.11 -1.02 2.92
C LEU A 162 5.19 -2.06 2.69
N GLY A 163 4.87 -3.21 2.08
CA GLY A 163 5.82 -4.30 1.88
C GLY A 163 7.06 -3.87 1.09
N SER A 164 6.87 -2.99 0.09
CA SER A 164 7.99 -2.41 -0.65
C SER A 164 8.91 -1.56 0.24
N LYS A 165 8.36 -0.83 1.19
CA LYS A 165 9.11 0.03 2.12
C LYS A 165 9.85 -0.79 3.16
N MET A 166 9.19 -1.82 3.69
CA MET A 166 9.79 -2.74 4.67
C MET A 166 10.99 -3.50 4.09
N ILE A 167 11.02 -3.75 2.77
CA ILE A 167 12.19 -4.35 2.11
C ILE A 167 13.46 -3.50 2.27
N PHE A 168 13.37 -2.16 2.27
CA PHE A 168 14.54 -1.31 2.50
C PHE A 168 15.16 -1.55 3.88
N LEU A 169 14.33 -1.62 4.92
CA LEU A 169 14.80 -1.92 6.27
C LEU A 169 15.32 -3.35 6.37
N LYS A 170 14.67 -4.31 5.70
CA LYS A 170 15.12 -5.71 5.64
C LYS A 170 16.53 -5.85 5.09
N MET A 171 16.87 -5.10 4.03
CA MET A 171 18.21 -5.12 3.44
C MET A 171 19.27 -4.58 4.40
N ARG A 172 18.91 -3.67 5.32
CA ARG A 172 19.83 -3.16 6.35
C ARG A 172 20.11 -4.15 7.47
N CYS A 173 19.26 -5.16 7.64
CA CYS A 173 19.48 -6.26 8.57
C CYS A 173 20.33 -7.40 8.00
N ALA A 174 20.73 -7.33 6.72
CA ALA A 174 21.57 -8.35 6.11
C ALA A 174 22.97 -8.35 6.77
N GLY A 175 23.33 -9.46 7.42
CA GLY A 175 24.57 -9.57 8.21
C GLY A 175 24.36 -9.45 9.73
N LEU A 176 23.14 -9.13 10.18
CA LEU A 176 22.77 -9.34 11.57
C LEU A 176 22.60 -10.85 11.86
N GLY A 177 22.71 -11.24 13.14
CA GLY A 177 22.67 -12.64 13.55
C GLY A 177 21.40 -13.37 13.10
N SER A 178 21.46 -14.71 13.11
CA SER A 178 20.38 -15.60 12.61
C SER A 178 19.00 -15.34 13.23
N GLU A 179 18.94 -14.70 14.41
CA GLU A 179 17.73 -14.26 15.09
C GLU A 179 16.92 -13.23 14.28
N TRP A 180 17.58 -12.41 13.46
CA TRP A 180 16.93 -11.43 12.60
C TRP A 180 16.21 -12.05 11.40
N GLY A 181 16.57 -13.29 11.04
CA GLY A 181 15.81 -14.07 10.06
C GLY A 181 14.40 -14.46 10.53
N LYS A 182 14.06 -14.28 11.81
CA LYS A 182 12.72 -14.54 12.39
C LYS A 182 11.86 -13.29 12.52
N VAL A 183 12.49 -12.11 12.53
CA VAL A 183 11.82 -10.80 12.55
C VAL A 183 11.40 -10.37 11.13
N LEU A 184 11.98 -11.03 10.11
CA LEU A 184 11.88 -10.75 8.68
C LEU A 184 11.07 -11.79 7.91
#